data_AF-N4TX12-F1
#
_entry.id   AF-N4TX12-F1
#
_cell.length_a   1.000
_cell.length_b   1.000
_cell.length_c   1.000
_cell.angle_alpha   90.00
_cell.angle_beta   90.00
_cell.angle_gamma   90.00
#
_symmetry.space_group_name_H-M   'P 1'
#
loop_
_entity.id
_entity.type
_entity.pdbx_description
1 polymer ?
#
loop_
_entity_poly.entity_id
_entity_poly.type
_entity_poly.pdbx_seq_one_letter_code
_entity_poly.pdbx_strand_id
1 'polypeptide(L)'
;MSNVDVFTRPPSNTYILGSVFSVALDGKSITAIPVSNEASPLLLALYAIIIQRLFGALWQLLSAIMLIKFSVNDRLKMVGLVALWNCPDPLSASTKSFEYLWVTLKREHRNFKSVRRAMVMAVVSSTTMVASIIVGILYPNWLRIGSFAPVHPVSVYWPSFDTVSDEATVDIYSRSRPGVLRALGSAEGGELNSMMDAVDIQTSLPPDHTPKQPHKQIYYRYEINAQDFALQNFANLVMKVSGSCRTDYSWATRRKSPAGYTWDTYYPWGEKETNQSFSVETELSPSYRLDFVTWLHPDIDKPQQHGNRSFAFLAATALIPSQSYSEDPWYQTQSSNGSEFSLGLPNVVKSAATSPGLLGDNRDMRRRALL
;
A
#
# COMPACT_ATOMS: atom_id res chain seq x y z
N MET A 1 15.26 -25.22 -2.12
CA MET A 1 14.40 -24.03 -2.32
C MET A 1 14.94 -22.93 -1.42
N SER A 2 15.54 -21.89 -1.99
CA SER A 2 15.95 -20.71 -1.24
C SER A 2 14.70 -19.96 -0.79
N ASN A 3 14.57 -19.70 0.51
CA ASN A 3 13.53 -18.84 1.05
C ASN A 3 13.58 -17.50 0.31
N VAL A 4 12.57 -17.23 -0.51
CA VAL A 4 12.37 -15.94 -1.17
C VAL A 4 11.94 -15.00 -0.06
N ASP A 5 12.90 -14.26 0.48
CA ASP A 5 12.65 -13.20 1.45
C ASP A 5 11.96 -12.03 0.74
N VAL A 6 11.16 -11.25 1.48
CA VAL A 6 10.52 -10.00 1.01
C VAL A 6 11.55 -9.00 0.46
N PHE A 7 12.83 -9.21 0.79
CA PHE A 7 13.98 -8.40 0.35
C PHE A 7 14.78 -9.00 -0.82
N THR A 8 14.38 -10.14 -1.39
CA THR A 8 15.07 -10.68 -2.57
C THR A 8 14.60 -9.98 -3.83
N ARG A 9 15.55 -9.54 -4.67
CA ARG A 9 15.22 -8.93 -5.97
C ARG A 9 14.45 -9.97 -6.80
N PRO A 10 13.27 -9.61 -7.33
CA PRO A 10 12.53 -10.52 -8.18
C PRO A 10 13.38 -10.90 -9.40
N PRO A 11 13.29 -12.14 -9.90
CA PRO A 11 13.91 -12.54 -11.16
C PRO A 11 13.58 -11.57 -12.29
N SER A 12 14.48 -11.41 -13.26
CA SER A 12 14.32 -10.45 -14.37
C SER A 12 13.08 -10.68 -15.24
N ASN A 13 12.50 -11.89 -15.21
CA ASN A 13 11.29 -12.29 -15.93
C ASN A 13 10.00 -12.21 -15.08
N THR A 14 10.03 -11.57 -13.91
CA THR A 14 8.87 -11.49 -13.01
C THR A 14 7.73 -10.64 -13.59
N TYR A 15 8.05 -9.66 -14.44
CA TYR A 15 7.05 -8.75 -15.01
C TYR A 15 6.99 -8.89 -16.53
N ILE A 16 5.78 -8.81 -17.08
CA ILE A 16 5.55 -8.78 -18.53
C ILE A 16 5.67 -7.32 -18.98
N LEU A 17 6.73 -7.01 -19.73
CA LEU A 17 7.02 -5.66 -20.24
C LEU A 17 6.62 -5.53 -21.72
N GLY A 18 6.30 -4.30 -22.16
CA GLY A 18 6.04 -3.98 -23.57
C GLY A 18 4.70 -4.48 -24.12
N SER A 19 3.89 -5.16 -23.32
CA SER A 19 2.55 -5.61 -23.69
C SER A 19 1.48 -4.65 -23.17
N VAL A 20 0.42 -4.44 -23.94
CA VAL A 20 -0.72 -3.64 -23.51
C VAL A 20 -1.48 -4.39 -22.41
N PHE A 21 -1.79 -3.71 -21.30
CA PHE A 21 -2.64 -4.26 -20.24
C PHE A 21 -3.57 -3.18 -19.67
N SER A 22 -4.61 -3.62 -18.99
CA SER A 22 -5.54 -2.75 -18.28
C SER A 22 -5.17 -2.67 -16.81
N VAL A 23 -5.10 -1.45 -16.27
CA VAL A 23 -4.97 -1.19 -14.83
C VAL A 23 -6.24 -0.55 -14.30
N ALA A 24 -6.70 -0.99 -13.13
CA ALA A 24 -7.73 -0.30 -12.37
C ALA A 24 -7.09 0.82 -11.55
N LEU A 25 -7.44 2.08 -11.83
CA LEU A 25 -7.01 3.25 -11.07
C LEU A 25 -8.21 4.17 -10.85
N ASP A 26 -8.44 4.63 -9.62
CA ASP A 26 -9.52 5.57 -9.27
C ASP A 26 -10.91 5.16 -9.80
N GLY A 27 -11.23 3.86 -9.72
CA GLY A 27 -12.52 3.35 -10.21
C GLY A 27 -12.60 3.15 -11.74
N LYS A 28 -11.54 3.46 -12.49
CA LYS A 28 -11.50 3.39 -13.96
C LYS A 28 -10.47 2.39 -14.46
N SER A 29 -10.82 1.71 -15.56
CA SER A 29 -9.87 0.87 -16.28
C SER A 29 -9.10 1.74 -17.27
N ILE A 30 -7.78 1.82 -17.12
CA ILE A 30 -6.88 2.59 -17.97
C ILE A 30 -5.98 1.59 -18.70
N THR A 31 -5.85 1.77 -20.01
CA THR A 31 -4.92 0.97 -20.81
C THR A 31 -3.51 1.55 -20.69
N ALA A 32 -2.55 0.68 -20.35
CA ALA A 32 -1.16 1.05 -20.11
C ALA A 32 -0.20 0.09 -20.82
N ILE A 33 1.03 0.56 -21.04
CA ILE A 33 2.15 -0.28 -21.51
C ILE A 33 3.25 -0.20 -20.45
N PRO A 34 3.61 -1.32 -19.81
CA PRO A 34 4.60 -1.36 -18.75
C PRO A 34 5.98 -1.35 -19.39
N VAL A 35 6.86 -0.51 -18.85
CA VAL A 35 8.22 -0.32 -19.34
C VAL A 35 9.19 -0.51 -18.17
N SER A 36 10.42 -0.93 -18.46
CA SER A 36 11.42 -1.05 -17.42
C SER A 36 11.76 0.34 -16.84
N ASN A 37 12.22 0.36 -15.59
CA ASN A 37 12.69 1.59 -14.95
C ASN A 37 13.88 2.22 -15.70
N GLU A 38 14.66 1.42 -16.43
CA GLU A 38 15.77 1.90 -17.26
C GLU A 38 15.29 2.53 -18.56
N ALA A 39 14.24 1.97 -19.20
CA ALA A 39 13.70 2.48 -20.46
C ALA A 39 12.75 3.67 -20.28
N SER A 40 12.11 3.78 -19.12
CA SER A 40 11.11 4.82 -18.83
C SER A 40 11.64 6.25 -19.02
N PRO A 41 12.79 6.66 -18.42
CA PRO A 41 13.34 8.00 -18.61
C PRO A 41 13.68 8.31 -20.08
N LEU A 42 14.16 7.31 -20.82
CA LEU A 42 14.50 7.46 -22.23
C LEU A 42 13.25 7.73 -23.08
N LEU A 43 12.17 6.98 -22.84
CA LEU A 43 10.89 7.18 -23.54
C LEU A 43 10.30 8.55 -23.22
N LEU A 44 10.32 8.96 -21.94
CA LEU A 44 9.83 10.28 -21.53
C LEU A 44 10.62 11.42 -22.20
N ALA A 45 11.95 11.30 -22.27
CA ALA A 45 12.80 12.25 -22.97
C ALA A 45 12.49 12.30 -24.48
N LEU A 46 12.27 11.14 -25.11
CA LEU A 46 11.91 11.06 -26.53
C LEU A 46 10.56 11.73 -26.83
N TYR A 47 9.54 11.50 -25.98
CA TYR A 47 8.26 12.20 -26.09
C TYR A 47 8.41 13.72 -25.90
N ALA A 48 9.23 14.17 -24.96
CA ALA A 48 9.50 15.60 -24.77
C ALA A 48 10.09 16.23 -26.04
N ILE A 49 11.05 15.54 -26.68
CA ILE A 49 11.67 15.99 -27.94
C ILE A 49 10.63 16.07 -29.07
N ILE A 50 9.77 15.05 -29.21
CA ILE A 50 8.71 15.04 -30.23
C ILE A 50 7.77 16.21 -30.03
N ILE A 51 7.32 16.45 -28.79
CA ILE A 51 6.43 17.57 -28.45
C ILE A 51 7.10 18.91 -28.78
N GLN A 52 8.37 19.09 -28.41
CA GLN A 52 9.10 20.32 -28.72
C GLN A 52 9.20 20.56 -30.25
N ARG A 53 9.40 19.48 -31.03
CA ARG A 53 9.42 19.56 -32.50
C ARG A 53 8.05 19.90 -33.08
N LEU A 54 6.96 19.35 -32.53
CA LEU A 54 5.60 19.70 -32.92
C LEU A 54 5.30 21.19 -32.67
N PHE A 55 5.75 21.75 -31.55
CA PHE A 55 5.64 23.19 -31.29
C PHE A 55 6.46 24.04 -32.26
N GLY A 56 7.63 23.57 -32.70
CA GLY A 56 8.39 24.19 -33.78
C GLY A 56 7.60 24.24 -35.09
N ALA A 57 6.94 23.13 -35.46
CA ALA A 57 6.08 23.09 -36.65
C ALA A 57 4.83 23.98 -36.50
N LEU A 58 4.18 23.96 -35.33
CA LEU A 58 3.05 24.83 -35.00
C LEU A 58 3.45 26.31 -35.09
N TRP A 59 4.66 26.67 -34.65
CA TRP A 59 5.18 28.01 -34.77
C TRP A 59 5.32 28.46 -36.23
N GLN A 60 5.85 27.61 -37.11
CA GLN A 60 5.94 27.92 -38.55
C GLN A 60 4.56 28.13 -39.19
N LEU A 61 3.55 27.39 -38.74
CA LEU A 61 2.17 27.61 -39.16
C LEU A 61 1.64 28.96 -38.66
N LEU A 62 1.87 29.29 -37.38
CA LEU A 62 1.43 30.56 -36.79
C LEU A 62 2.12 31.77 -37.44
N SER A 63 3.42 31.67 -37.76
CA SER A 63 4.16 32.72 -38.47
C SER A 63 3.62 32.92 -39.89
N ALA A 64 3.26 31.85 -40.61
CA ALA A 64 2.62 31.93 -41.92
C ALA A 64 1.26 32.65 -41.85
N ILE A 65 0.43 32.31 -40.85
CA ILE A 65 -0.86 32.97 -40.63
C ILE A 65 -0.67 34.47 -40.35
N MET A 66 0.35 34.83 -39.56
CA MET A 66 0.67 36.23 -39.28
C MET A 66 1.10 37.00 -40.53
N LEU A 67 1.92 36.39 -41.41
CA LEU A 67 2.29 36.98 -42.69
C LEU A 67 1.07 37.28 -43.56
N ILE A 68 0.13 36.33 -43.67
CA ILE A 68 -1.08 36.50 -44.49
C ILE A 68 -1.97 37.62 -43.94
N LYS A 69 -2.09 37.74 -42.61
CA LYS A 69 -3.00 38.70 -41.97
C LYS A 69 -2.44 40.12 -41.90
N PHE A 70 -1.12 40.32 -41.95
CA PHE A 70 -0.52 41.65 -41.82
C PHE A 70 -0.06 42.25 -43.15
N SER A 71 -0.82 43.23 -43.65
CA SER A 71 -0.45 44.02 -44.84
C SER A 71 0.87 44.79 -44.67
N VAL A 72 1.72 44.71 -45.71
CA VAL A 72 3.07 45.29 -45.79
C VAL A 72 3.01 46.67 -46.46
N ASN A 73 2.60 47.69 -45.71
CA ASN A 73 2.49 49.06 -46.26
C ASN A 73 3.65 49.98 -45.82
N ASP A 74 4.48 49.55 -44.88
CA ASP A 74 5.64 50.32 -44.38
C ASP A 74 6.89 49.43 -44.30
N ARG A 75 8.07 50.01 -44.57
CA ARG A 75 9.38 49.33 -44.46
C ARG A 75 9.59 48.71 -43.08
N LEU A 76 9.22 49.40 -42.01
CA LEU A 76 9.38 48.90 -40.63
C LEU A 76 8.53 47.65 -40.37
N LYS A 77 7.30 47.62 -40.93
CA LYS A 77 6.40 46.46 -40.82
C LYS A 77 6.97 45.27 -41.57
N MET A 78 7.52 45.51 -42.77
CA MET A 78 8.20 44.49 -43.56
C MET A 78 9.37 43.87 -42.78
N VAL A 79 10.22 44.69 -42.16
CA VAL A 79 11.36 44.21 -41.36
C VAL A 79 10.90 43.33 -40.20
N GLY A 80 9.86 43.75 -39.45
CA GLY A 80 9.33 42.95 -38.35
C GLY A 80 8.75 41.59 -38.79
N LEU A 81 8.01 41.58 -39.91
CA LEU A 81 7.42 40.36 -40.49
C LEU A 81 8.49 39.41 -41.04
N VAL A 82 9.51 39.93 -41.71
CA VAL A 82 10.65 39.14 -42.21
C VAL A 82 11.47 38.59 -41.06
N ALA A 83 11.71 39.38 -40.02
CA ALA A 83 12.39 38.92 -38.81
C ALA A 83 11.61 37.79 -38.13
N LEU A 84 10.28 37.93 -38.01
CA LEU A 84 9.41 36.90 -37.43
C LEU A 84 9.43 35.60 -38.25
N TRP A 85 9.34 35.70 -39.58
CA TRP A 85 9.34 34.56 -40.49
C TRP A 85 10.66 33.79 -40.48
N ASN A 86 11.78 34.50 -40.40
CA ASN A 86 13.10 33.90 -40.40
C ASN A 86 13.50 33.28 -39.04
N CYS A 87 12.63 33.36 -38.02
CA CYS A 87 12.90 32.71 -36.74
C CYS A 87 12.58 31.21 -36.81
N PRO A 88 13.58 30.33 -36.60
CA PRO A 88 13.37 28.89 -36.67
C PRO A 88 12.54 28.35 -35.50
N ASP A 89 12.54 29.06 -34.35
CA ASP A 89 11.88 28.64 -33.12
C ASP A 89 11.12 29.79 -32.42
N PRO A 90 10.15 29.47 -31.53
CA PRO A 90 9.37 30.46 -30.78
C PRO A 90 10.21 31.35 -29.86
N LEU A 91 11.34 30.84 -29.35
CA LEU A 91 12.21 31.55 -28.41
C LEU A 91 12.90 32.73 -29.11
N SER A 92 13.52 32.47 -30.25
CA SER A 92 14.13 33.47 -31.12
C SER A 92 13.08 34.46 -31.64
N ALA A 93 11.89 33.98 -31.98
CA ALA A 93 10.79 34.85 -32.39
C ALA A 93 10.32 35.78 -31.27
N SER A 94 10.28 35.29 -30.03
CA SER A 94 9.89 36.08 -28.85
C SER A 94 10.88 37.21 -28.61
N THR A 95 12.19 36.92 -28.59
CA THR A 95 13.23 37.95 -28.40
C THR A 95 13.19 38.99 -29.51
N LYS A 96 13.10 38.58 -30.78
CA LYS A 96 12.99 39.50 -31.93
C LYS A 96 11.71 40.31 -31.94
N SER A 97 10.60 39.73 -31.50
CA SER A 97 9.32 40.45 -31.38
C SER A 97 9.35 41.50 -30.27
N PHE A 98 10.03 41.21 -29.15
CA PHE A 98 10.25 42.21 -28.08
C PHE A 98 11.18 43.34 -28.52
N GLU A 99 12.27 43.03 -29.22
CA GLU A 99 13.14 44.05 -29.83
C GLU A 99 12.34 44.95 -30.78
N TYR A 100 11.53 44.36 -31.65
CA TYR A 100 10.67 45.10 -32.58
C TYR A 100 9.64 45.96 -31.85
N LEU A 101 9.00 45.43 -30.79
CA LEU A 101 8.06 46.17 -29.95
C LEU A 101 8.75 47.36 -29.27
N TRP A 102 9.94 47.16 -28.71
CA TRP A 102 10.73 48.19 -28.05
C TRP A 102 11.09 49.34 -29.00
N VAL A 103 11.61 49.01 -30.20
CA VAL A 103 11.91 49.99 -31.25
C VAL A 103 10.66 50.76 -31.67
N THR A 104 9.52 50.08 -31.80
CA THR A 104 8.25 50.71 -32.18
C THR A 104 7.72 51.65 -31.08
N LEU A 105 7.97 51.33 -29.80
CA LEU A 105 7.58 52.15 -28.66
C LEU A 105 8.47 53.40 -28.49
N LYS A 106 9.77 53.33 -28.80
CA LYS A 106 10.71 54.46 -28.65
C LYS A 106 10.54 55.55 -29.73
N ARG A 107 9.81 55.27 -30.80
CA ARG A 107 9.67 56.19 -31.94
C ARG A 107 8.81 57.41 -31.62
N GLU A 108 9.29 58.58 -32.04
CA GLU A 108 8.73 59.91 -31.73
C GLU A 108 7.32 60.16 -32.30
N HIS A 109 6.94 59.50 -33.41
CA HIS A 109 5.57 59.50 -33.92
C HIS A 109 4.97 58.09 -33.80
N ARG A 110 4.33 57.83 -32.65
CA ARG A 110 3.71 56.53 -32.33
C ARG A 110 2.45 56.31 -33.15
N ASN A 111 2.54 55.48 -34.20
CA ASN A 111 1.36 54.94 -34.84
C ASN A 111 0.81 53.76 -34.00
N PHE A 112 -0.32 53.98 -33.32
CA PHE A 112 -0.96 52.99 -32.45
C PHE A 112 -1.23 51.64 -33.18
N LYS A 113 -1.54 51.68 -34.48
CA LYS A 113 -1.75 50.46 -35.28
C LYS A 113 -0.47 49.61 -35.40
N SER A 114 0.71 50.24 -35.47
CA SER A 114 2.00 49.54 -35.55
C SER A 114 2.39 48.92 -34.21
N VAL A 115 2.18 49.66 -33.11
CA VAL A 115 2.41 49.16 -31.74
C VAL A 115 1.52 47.95 -31.46
N ARG A 116 0.22 48.03 -31.80
CA ARG A 116 -0.72 46.90 -31.62
C ARG A 116 -0.25 45.64 -32.34
N ARG A 117 0.27 45.75 -33.56
CA ARG A 117 0.80 44.59 -34.32
C ARG A 117 2.06 44.02 -33.68
N ALA A 118 2.99 44.88 -33.29
CA ALA A 118 4.20 44.46 -32.58
C ALA A 118 3.85 43.73 -31.28
N MET A 119 2.85 44.23 -30.55
CA MET A 119 2.34 43.59 -29.34
C MET A 119 1.71 42.22 -29.64
N VAL A 120 0.89 42.09 -30.69
CA VAL A 120 0.32 40.79 -31.09
C VAL A 120 1.42 39.79 -31.44
N MET A 121 2.44 40.19 -32.20
CA MET A 121 3.56 39.31 -32.54
C MET A 121 4.36 38.88 -31.31
N ALA A 122 4.63 39.81 -30.38
CA ALA A 122 5.29 39.52 -29.11
C ALA A 122 4.46 38.56 -28.25
N VAL A 123 3.16 38.83 -28.07
CA VAL A 123 2.28 37.96 -27.28
C VAL A 123 2.19 36.56 -27.87
N VAL A 124 2.00 36.42 -29.19
CA VAL A 124 1.87 35.10 -29.82
C VAL A 124 3.18 34.31 -29.78
N SER A 125 4.32 34.94 -30.02
CA SER A 125 5.62 34.27 -29.90
C SER A 125 5.96 33.88 -28.46
N SER A 126 5.74 34.78 -27.49
CA SER A 126 5.96 34.49 -26.08
C SER A 126 5.03 33.40 -25.53
N THR A 127 3.74 33.44 -25.87
CA THR A 127 2.78 32.40 -25.44
C THR A 127 3.14 31.05 -26.04
N THR A 128 3.51 30.99 -27.32
CA THR A 128 3.95 29.74 -27.96
C THR A 128 5.25 29.22 -27.34
N MET A 129 6.20 30.11 -27.02
CA MET A 129 7.44 29.76 -26.32
C MET A 129 7.15 29.15 -24.94
N VAL A 130 6.37 29.84 -24.11
CA VAL A 130 6.02 29.36 -22.76
C VAL A 130 5.23 28.05 -22.83
N ALA A 131 4.26 27.95 -23.75
CA ALA A 131 3.50 26.73 -23.96
C ALA A 131 4.39 25.55 -24.37
N SER A 132 5.37 25.77 -25.26
CA SER A 132 6.27 24.69 -25.69
C SER A 132 7.07 24.11 -24.53
N ILE A 133 7.58 24.97 -23.63
CA ILE A 133 8.36 24.57 -22.46
C ILE A 133 7.45 23.85 -21.45
N ILE A 134 6.30 24.44 -21.11
CA ILE A 134 5.38 23.88 -20.12
C ILE A 134 4.87 22.51 -20.59
N VAL A 135 4.38 22.41 -21.82
CA VAL A 135 3.83 21.15 -22.35
C VAL A 135 4.94 20.12 -22.54
N GLY A 136 6.13 20.53 -22.99
CA GLY A 136 7.29 19.64 -23.14
C GLY A 136 7.76 19.01 -21.83
N ILE A 137 7.59 19.70 -20.70
CA ILE A 137 7.96 19.19 -19.36
C ILE A 137 6.81 18.41 -18.71
N LEU A 138 5.59 18.96 -18.72
CA LEU A 138 4.46 18.39 -17.98
C LEU A 138 3.84 17.18 -18.68
N TYR A 139 3.75 17.20 -20.01
CA TYR A 139 3.04 16.15 -20.74
C TYR A 139 3.72 14.78 -20.64
N PRO A 140 5.06 14.64 -20.76
CA PRO A 140 5.71 13.36 -20.50
C PRO A 140 5.42 12.84 -19.09
N ASN A 141 5.41 13.71 -18.09
CA ASN A 141 5.09 13.29 -16.72
C ASN A 141 3.65 12.79 -16.61
N TRP A 142 2.69 13.38 -17.35
CA TRP A 142 1.31 12.91 -17.41
C TRP A 142 1.14 11.57 -18.15
N LEU A 143 2.09 11.16 -19.00
CA LEU A 143 2.08 9.82 -19.61
C LEU A 143 2.42 8.72 -18.59
N ARG A 144 3.00 9.07 -17.44
CA ARG A 144 3.30 8.13 -16.37
C ARG A 144 2.09 7.95 -15.46
N ILE A 145 1.41 6.82 -15.60
CA ILE A 145 0.23 6.48 -14.79
C ILE A 145 0.66 5.97 -13.40
N GLY A 146 1.80 5.27 -13.30
CA GLY A 146 2.34 4.80 -12.03
C GLY A 146 3.50 3.84 -12.19
N SER A 147 3.81 3.10 -11.13
CA SER A 147 4.94 2.14 -11.06
C SER A 147 4.40 0.72 -10.90
N PHE A 148 3.61 0.25 -11.85
CA PHE A 148 2.99 -1.08 -11.82
C PHE A 148 3.14 -1.77 -13.18
N ALA A 149 3.27 -3.10 -13.14
CA ALA A 149 3.37 -3.96 -14.31
C ALA A 149 2.69 -5.30 -14.02
N PRO A 150 2.08 -5.94 -15.03
CA PRO A 150 1.51 -7.26 -14.89
C PRO A 150 2.61 -8.28 -14.55
N VAL A 151 2.33 -9.11 -13.55
CA VAL A 151 3.24 -10.15 -13.09
C VAL A 151 3.13 -11.37 -14.02
N HIS A 152 4.26 -11.98 -14.35
CA HIS A 152 4.30 -13.22 -15.11
C HIS A 152 3.72 -14.37 -14.27
N PRO A 153 2.69 -15.10 -14.72
CA PRO A 153 2.02 -16.11 -13.88
C PRO A 153 2.96 -17.16 -13.29
N VAL A 154 3.98 -17.59 -14.05
CA VAL A 154 4.99 -18.57 -13.62
C VAL A 154 5.91 -18.06 -12.51
N SER A 155 5.98 -16.73 -12.31
CA SER A 155 6.77 -16.12 -11.24
C SER A 155 6.02 -16.01 -9.92
N VAL A 156 4.69 -16.18 -9.94
CA VAL A 156 3.87 -16.23 -8.72
C VAL A 156 3.94 -17.64 -8.15
N TYR A 157 4.59 -17.78 -7.00
CA TYR A 157 4.54 -19.04 -6.27
C TYR A 157 3.17 -19.18 -5.60
N TRP A 158 2.38 -20.13 -6.08
CA TRP A 158 1.17 -20.58 -5.41
C TRP A 158 1.35 -22.05 -5.03
N PRO A 159 1.48 -22.40 -3.74
CA PRO A 159 1.57 -23.81 -3.35
C PRO A 159 0.26 -24.51 -3.72
N SER A 160 0.33 -25.66 -4.40
CA SER A 160 -0.84 -26.48 -4.65
C SER A 160 -1.31 -27.11 -3.34
N PHE A 161 -2.51 -26.78 -2.87
CA PHE A 161 -3.05 -27.33 -1.62
C PHE A 161 -3.51 -28.79 -1.76
N ASP A 162 -3.70 -29.29 -2.98
CA ASP A 162 -4.30 -30.61 -3.24
C ASP A 162 -3.35 -31.81 -3.03
N THR A 163 -2.06 -31.57 -2.86
CA THR A 163 -1.02 -32.63 -2.79
C THR A 163 -0.22 -32.63 -1.50
N VAL A 164 -0.59 -31.77 -0.56
CA VAL A 164 0.13 -31.62 0.69
C VAL A 164 -0.54 -32.53 1.72
N SER A 165 0.13 -33.62 2.10
CA SER A 165 -0.31 -34.43 3.24
C SER A 165 -0.51 -33.53 4.47
N ASP A 166 -1.43 -33.88 5.38
CA ASP A 166 -1.74 -33.09 6.57
C ASP A 166 -0.48 -32.66 7.35
N GLU A 167 0.56 -33.50 7.39
CA GLU A 167 1.85 -33.20 8.01
C GLU A 167 2.65 -32.11 7.28
N ALA A 168 2.69 -32.12 5.95
CA ALA A 168 3.39 -31.09 5.17
C ALA A 168 2.61 -29.76 5.16
N THR A 169 1.29 -29.81 5.32
CA THR A 169 0.43 -28.62 5.46
C THR A 169 0.73 -27.94 6.80
N VAL A 170 0.79 -28.72 7.88
CA VAL A 170 1.22 -28.25 9.19
C VAL A 170 2.66 -27.72 9.15
N ASP A 171 3.57 -28.35 8.41
CA ASP A 171 4.96 -27.86 8.27
C ASP A 171 5.03 -26.54 7.49
N ILE A 172 4.30 -26.39 6.36
CA ILE A 172 4.22 -25.14 5.60
C ILE A 172 3.59 -24.01 6.43
N TYR A 173 2.48 -24.29 7.13
CA TYR A 173 1.91 -23.32 8.06
C TYR A 173 2.89 -23.02 9.17
N SER A 174 3.53 -24.00 9.80
CA SER A 174 4.49 -23.78 10.90
C SER A 174 5.72 -22.96 10.49
N ARG A 175 6.24 -23.17 9.27
CA ARG A 175 7.37 -22.41 8.72
C ARG A 175 6.98 -21.02 8.23
N SER A 176 5.70 -20.80 7.89
CA SER A 176 5.20 -19.47 7.53
C SER A 176 4.80 -18.62 8.75
N ARG A 177 4.65 -19.20 9.96
CA ARG A 177 4.32 -18.49 11.20
C ARG A 177 5.30 -17.35 11.54
N PRO A 178 6.64 -17.53 11.46
CA PRO A 178 7.57 -16.40 11.60
C PRO A 178 7.44 -15.36 10.49
N GLY A 179 7.02 -15.78 9.30
CA GLY A 179 6.77 -14.89 8.16
C GLY A 179 5.60 -13.94 8.40
N VAL A 180 4.50 -14.44 8.99
CA VAL A 180 3.34 -13.61 9.37
C VAL A 180 3.72 -12.56 10.42
N LEU A 181 4.45 -12.97 11.46
CA LEU A 181 4.90 -12.04 12.50
C LEU A 181 5.92 -11.02 11.97
N ARG A 182 6.79 -11.42 11.04
CA ARG A 182 7.69 -10.50 10.32
C ARG A 182 6.93 -9.53 9.42
N ALA A 183 5.90 -10.00 8.72
CA ALA A 183 5.05 -9.15 7.89
C ALA A 183 4.29 -8.12 8.74
N LEU A 184 3.76 -8.55 9.89
CA LEU A 184 3.13 -7.66 10.86
C LEU A 184 4.12 -6.59 11.36
N GLY A 185 5.32 -7.01 11.79
CA GLY A 185 6.36 -6.06 12.20
C GLY A 185 6.81 -5.11 11.08
N SER A 186 6.77 -5.56 9.83
CA SER A 186 7.08 -4.70 8.67
C SER A 186 5.96 -3.69 8.38
N ALA A 187 4.71 -4.07 8.63
CA ALA A 187 3.56 -3.17 8.52
C ALA A 187 3.56 -2.10 9.64
N GLU A 188 3.97 -2.49 10.86
CA GLU A 188 4.08 -1.57 12.01
C GLU A 188 5.29 -0.63 11.90
N GLY A 189 6.43 -1.11 11.39
CA GLY A 189 7.65 -0.30 11.24
C GLY A 189 7.67 0.65 10.04
N GLY A 190 6.65 0.59 9.17
CA GLY A 190 6.53 1.46 7.99
C GLY A 190 5.99 2.85 8.35
N GLU A 191 6.81 3.71 8.94
CA GLU A 191 6.43 5.10 9.29
C GLU A 191 6.16 6.00 8.06
N LEU A 192 6.52 5.58 6.84
CA LEU A 192 6.42 6.37 5.62
C LEU A 192 5.69 5.55 4.55
N ASN A 193 4.41 5.85 4.33
CA ASN A 193 3.49 5.20 3.37
C ASN A 193 2.85 3.88 3.83
N SER A 194 2.57 3.69 5.12
CA SER A 194 1.81 2.51 5.53
C SER A 194 0.36 2.64 5.05
N MET A 195 -0.14 1.58 4.42
CA MET A 195 -1.58 1.38 4.19
C MET A 195 -2.41 1.42 5.50
N MET A 196 -1.77 1.54 6.67
CA MET A 196 -2.42 1.78 7.96
C MET A 196 -3.29 3.03 7.96
N ASP A 197 -2.93 4.09 7.24
CA ASP A 197 -3.78 5.29 7.12
C ASP A 197 -5.10 5.01 6.40
N ALA A 198 -5.16 3.94 5.60
CA ALA A 198 -6.39 3.49 4.94
C ALA A 198 -7.27 2.60 5.83
N VAL A 199 -6.80 2.27 7.05
CA VAL A 199 -7.52 1.45 8.02
C VAL A 199 -7.95 2.33 9.20
N ASP A 200 -9.26 2.47 9.38
CA ASP A 200 -9.83 3.05 10.59
C ASP A 200 -9.81 2.01 11.71
N ILE A 201 -8.98 2.24 12.73
CA ILE A 201 -8.83 1.36 13.89
C ILE A 201 -9.30 2.10 15.14
N GLN A 202 -10.33 1.56 15.79
CA GLN A 202 -10.84 2.09 17.05
C GLN A 202 -10.64 1.06 18.15
N THR A 203 -9.91 1.45 19.19
CA THR A 203 -9.71 0.59 20.36
C THR A 203 -10.68 1.00 21.47
N SER A 204 -11.31 0.01 22.10
CA SER A 204 -12.18 0.20 23.25
C SER A 204 -11.83 -0.81 24.33
N LEU A 205 -12.13 -0.44 25.58
CA LEU A 205 -12.05 -1.32 26.74
C LEU A 205 -13.44 -1.95 26.96
N PRO A 206 -13.58 -3.27 26.81
CA PRO A 206 -14.82 -3.95 27.11
C PRO A 206 -15.24 -3.79 28.58
N PRO A 207 -16.55 -3.85 28.90
CA PRO A 207 -17.04 -3.67 30.27
C PRO A 207 -16.56 -4.75 31.25
N ASP A 208 -16.13 -5.91 30.76
CA ASP A 208 -15.55 -7.02 31.51
C ASP A 208 -14.02 -6.93 31.67
N HIS A 209 -13.41 -5.82 31.24
CA HIS A 209 -11.98 -5.58 31.45
C HIS A 209 -11.64 -5.56 32.95
N THR A 210 -10.66 -6.38 33.35
CA THR A 210 -10.09 -6.34 34.70
C THR A 210 -8.57 -6.35 34.63
N PRO A 211 -7.84 -5.83 35.63
CA PRO A 211 -6.37 -5.91 35.66
C PRO A 211 -5.83 -7.36 35.62
N LYS A 212 -6.66 -8.32 36.07
CA LYS A 212 -6.33 -9.76 36.02
C LYS A 212 -6.62 -10.37 34.66
N GLN A 213 -7.59 -9.86 33.91
CA GLN A 213 -7.96 -10.32 32.57
C GLN A 213 -8.12 -9.08 31.69
N PRO A 214 -7.02 -8.55 31.15
CA PRO A 214 -7.07 -7.36 30.34
C PRO A 214 -7.78 -7.68 29.01
N HIS A 215 -9.07 -7.38 28.94
CA HIS A 215 -9.79 -7.44 27.67
C HIS A 215 -9.46 -6.20 26.85
N LYS A 216 -9.22 -6.41 25.56
CA LYS A 216 -9.06 -5.35 24.55
C LYS A 216 -10.01 -5.67 23.40
N GLN A 217 -10.71 -4.65 22.90
CA GLN A 217 -11.55 -4.79 21.73
C GLN A 217 -11.16 -3.75 20.69
N ILE A 218 -10.90 -4.23 19.49
CA ILE A 218 -10.44 -3.44 18.36
C ILE A 218 -11.52 -3.54 17.30
N TYR A 219 -12.11 -2.41 16.92
CA TYR A 219 -12.94 -2.29 15.73
C TYR A 219 -12.05 -1.83 14.60
N TYR A 220 -12.22 -2.45 13.44
CA TYR A 220 -11.48 -2.08 12.25
C TYR A 220 -12.42 -1.91 11.07
N ARG A 221 -12.12 -0.92 10.24
CA ARG A 221 -12.80 -0.68 8.98
C ARG A 221 -11.79 -0.26 7.93
N TYR A 222 -11.86 -0.89 6.77
CA TYR A 222 -11.03 -0.53 5.63
C TYR A 222 -11.75 -0.86 4.32
N GLU A 223 -11.30 -0.23 3.24
CA GLU A 223 -11.81 -0.46 1.90
C GLU A 223 -10.67 -0.97 1.04
N ILE A 224 -10.87 -2.12 0.40
CA ILE A 224 -9.93 -2.68 -0.58
C ILE A 224 -10.49 -2.37 -1.97
N ASN A 225 -9.74 -1.60 -2.74
CA ASN A 225 -10.12 -1.26 -4.11
C ASN A 225 -9.63 -2.31 -5.10
N ALA A 226 -10.17 -2.28 -6.33
CA ALA A 226 -9.70 -3.12 -7.43
C ALA A 226 -8.19 -3.00 -7.68
N GLN A 227 -7.61 -1.82 -7.44
CA GLN A 227 -6.16 -1.58 -7.52
C GLN A 227 -5.38 -2.40 -6.48
N ASP A 228 -5.88 -2.48 -5.25
CA ASP A 228 -5.23 -3.21 -4.15
C ASP A 228 -5.29 -4.73 -4.39
N PHE A 229 -6.34 -5.20 -5.06
CA PHE A 229 -6.43 -6.57 -5.56
C PHE A 229 -5.63 -6.83 -6.84
N ALA A 230 -4.99 -5.80 -7.41
CA ALA A 230 -4.33 -5.85 -8.71
C ALA A 230 -5.25 -6.38 -9.84
N LEU A 231 -6.55 -6.06 -9.77
CA LEU A 231 -7.51 -6.50 -10.79
C LEU A 231 -7.35 -5.68 -12.06
N GLN A 232 -7.30 -6.39 -13.19
CA GLN A 232 -7.30 -5.76 -14.52
C GLN A 232 -8.71 -5.35 -14.96
N ASN A 233 -9.71 -6.10 -14.49
CA ASN A 233 -11.13 -5.92 -14.78
C ASN A 233 -11.88 -5.51 -13.51
N PHE A 234 -13.06 -4.92 -13.67
CA PHE A 234 -13.88 -4.45 -12.53
C PHE A 234 -13.21 -3.34 -11.71
N ALA A 235 -12.76 -2.28 -12.39
CA ALA A 235 -12.05 -1.18 -11.74
C ALA A 235 -12.85 -0.47 -10.64
N ASN A 236 -14.18 -0.57 -10.68
CA ASN A 236 -15.11 -0.06 -9.68
C ASN A 236 -15.38 -1.03 -8.53
N LEU A 237 -14.73 -2.20 -8.49
CA LEU A 237 -14.87 -3.14 -7.38
C LEU A 237 -14.25 -2.53 -6.13
N VAL A 238 -15.06 -2.42 -5.08
CA VAL A 238 -14.64 -1.99 -3.75
C VAL A 238 -15.17 -3.00 -2.77
N MET A 239 -14.26 -3.66 -2.04
CA MET A 239 -14.60 -4.54 -0.94
C MET A 239 -14.49 -3.75 0.36
N LYS A 240 -15.63 -3.47 0.99
CA LYS A 240 -15.68 -2.82 2.29
C LYS A 240 -15.61 -3.88 3.36
N VAL A 241 -14.59 -3.81 4.20
CA VAL A 241 -14.41 -4.72 5.33
C VAL A 241 -14.63 -3.92 6.61
N SER A 242 -15.50 -4.45 7.45
CA SER A 242 -15.70 -3.97 8.81
C SER A 242 -15.76 -5.17 9.73
N GLY A 243 -15.09 -5.09 10.86
CA GLY A 243 -15.11 -6.17 11.84
C GLY A 243 -14.66 -5.68 13.20
N SER A 244 -14.60 -6.63 14.12
CA SER A 244 -14.03 -6.39 15.43
C SER A 244 -13.28 -7.61 15.91
N CYS A 245 -12.17 -7.37 16.62
CA CYS A 245 -11.41 -8.37 17.34
C CYS A 245 -11.60 -8.11 18.83
N ARG A 246 -11.78 -9.16 19.63
CA ARG A 246 -11.84 -9.08 21.09
C ARG A 246 -11.00 -10.19 21.70
N THR A 247 -10.26 -9.85 22.75
CA THR A 247 -9.57 -10.86 23.56
C THR A 247 -10.58 -11.71 24.33
N ASP A 248 -10.48 -13.03 24.23
CA ASP A 248 -11.32 -13.98 24.94
C ASP A 248 -10.45 -14.94 25.77
N TYR A 249 -10.66 -14.92 27.09
CA TYR A 249 -9.98 -15.80 28.04
C TYR A 249 -10.76 -17.09 28.33
N SER A 250 -12.00 -17.22 27.86
CA SER A 250 -12.87 -18.38 28.14
C SER A 250 -12.40 -19.66 27.45
N TRP A 251 -11.55 -19.54 26.43
CA TRP A 251 -11.03 -20.67 25.67
C TRP A 251 -9.94 -21.44 26.42
N ALA A 252 -9.28 -20.82 27.41
CA ALA A 252 -8.15 -21.41 28.11
C ALA A 252 -8.63 -22.38 29.21
N THR A 253 -8.20 -23.64 29.11
CA THR A 253 -8.39 -24.67 30.14
C THR A 253 -7.03 -25.14 30.62
N ARG A 254 -6.76 -24.94 31.92
CA ARG A 254 -5.53 -25.46 32.53
C ARG A 254 -5.61 -26.97 32.73
N ARG A 255 -4.58 -27.68 32.29
CA ARG A 255 -4.41 -29.12 32.50
C ARG A 255 -3.10 -29.41 33.21
N LYS A 256 -3.13 -30.41 34.09
CA LYS A 256 -1.94 -30.96 34.74
C LYS A 256 -1.70 -32.36 34.19
N SER A 257 -0.49 -32.60 33.69
CA SER A 257 -0.01 -33.92 33.32
C SER A 257 0.19 -34.77 34.59
N PRO A 258 0.01 -36.10 34.51
CA PRO A 258 0.39 -37.01 35.60
C PRO A 258 1.85 -36.87 36.04
N ALA A 259 2.74 -36.43 35.14
CA ALA A 259 4.15 -36.18 35.41
C ALA A 259 4.43 -34.79 36.02
N GLY A 260 3.41 -34.02 36.40
CA GLY A 260 3.54 -32.73 37.08
C GLY A 260 3.59 -31.50 36.15
N TYR A 261 3.72 -31.69 34.83
CA TYR A 261 3.73 -30.59 33.86
C TYR A 261 2.38 -29.89 33.77
N THR A 262 2.39 -28.56 33.71
CA THR A 262 1.18 -27.75 33.50
C THR A 262 1.18 -27.13 32.10
N TRP A 263 0.01 -27.18 31.47
CA TRP A 263 -0.22 -26.64 30.14
C TRP A 263 -1.59 -25.98 30.11
N ASP A 264 -1.67 -24.87 29.39
CA ASP A 264 -2.92 -24.20 29.09
C ASP A 264 -3.35 -24.67 27.69
N THR A 265 -4.48 -25.39 27.63
CA THR A 265 -5.09 -25.84 26.38
C THR A 265 -6.17 -24.85 25.96
N TYR A 266 -6.08 -24.35 24.75
CA TYR A 266 -7.04 -23.40 24.17
C TYR A 266 -8.01 -24.14 23.26
N TYR A 267 -9.31 -23.98 23.53
CA TYR A 267 -10.41 -24.49 22.72
C TYR A 267 -11.17 -23.29 22.13
N PRO A 268 -10.92 -22.91 20.86
CA PRO A 268 -11.57 -21.77 20.26
C PRO A 268 -13.09 -21.99 20.25
N TRP A 269 -13.86 -20.92 20.52
CA TRP A 269 -15.32 -20.95 20.65
C TRP A 269 -15.86 -21.89 21.74
N GLY A 270 -15.01 -22.37 22.66
CA GLY A 270 -15.42 -23.27 23.75
C GLY A 270 -15.75 -24.69 23.31
N GLU A 271 -15.47 -25.06 22.06
CA GLU A 271 -15.76 -26.36 21.51
C GLU A 271 -14.67 -27.37 21.88
N LYS A 272 -14.88 -28.09 22.99
CA LYS A 272 -13.93 -29.11 23.47
C LYS A 272 -13.95 -30.41 22.64
N GLU A 273 -14.98 -30.59 21.81
CA GLU A 273 -15.22 -31.80 21.03
C GLU A 273 -14.58 -31.73 19.63
N THR A 274 -14.14 -30.54 19.20
CA THR A 274 -13.37 -30.41 17.97
C THR A 274 -11.91 -30.78 18.22
N ASN A 275 -11.27 -31.46 17.26
CA ASN A 275 -9.83 -31.73 17.29
C ASN A 275 -8.97 -30.46 17.10
N GLN A 276 -9.58 -29.28 17.21
CA GLN A 276 -8.96 -27.97 17.03
C GLN A 276 -8.55 -27.40 18.38
N SER A 277 -7.53 -27.97 19.02
CA SER A 277 -6.98 -27.42 20.26
C SER A 277 -5.50 -27.09 20.09
N PHE A 278 -5.03 -26.10 20.84
CA PHE A 278 -3.60 -25.79 20.91
C PHE A 278 -3.15 -25.65 22.35
N SER A 279 -1.93 -26.12 22.62
CA SER A 279 -1.41 -26.27 23.98
C SER A 279 -0.17 -25.43 24.14
N VAL A 280 -0.15 -24.60 25.19
CA VAL A 280 1.00 -23.78 25.55
C VAL A 280 1.51 -24.26 26.91
N GLU A 281 2.81 -24.53 27.00
CA GLU A 281 3.46 -24.93 28.24
C GLU A 281 3.59 -23.76 29.21
N THR A 282 3.35 -23.98 30.51
CA THR A 282 3.24 -22.89 31.48
C THR A 282 4.27 -22.87 32.61
N GLU A 283 4.97 -23.96 32.92
CA GLU A 283 5.82 -23.98 34.13
C GLU A 283 7.17 -24.75 34.02
N LEU A 284 7.43 -25.61 33.03
CA LEU A 284 8.49 -26.63 33.20
C LEU A 284 9.47 -26.86 32.03
N SER A 285 9.38 -26.10 30.95
CA SER A 285 10.44 -25.98 29.96
C SER A 285 10.30 -24.63 29.28
N PRO A 286 11.30 -23.73 29.32
CA PRO A 286 11.29 -22.55 28.48
C PRO A 286 11.47 -23.00 27.03
N SER A 287 10.39 -23.46 26.44
CA SER A 287 10.20 -23.46 25.01
C SER A 287 10.18 -21.98 24.60
N TYR A 288 11.34 -21.42 24.26
CA TYR A 288 11.47 -20.09 23.64
C TYR A 288 10.90 -20.08 22.21
N ARG A 289 9.78 -20.77 21.99
CA ARG A 289 9.11 -20.87 20.71
C ARG A 289 8.02 -19.82 20.67
N LEU A 290 8.31 -18.74 19.95
CA LEU A 290 7.28 -17.86 19.45
C LEU A 290 6.49 -18.64 18.41
N ASP A 291 5.22 -18.92 18.70
CA ASP A 291 4.34 -19.63 17.77
C ASP A 291 3.07 -18.82 17.51
N PHE A 292 2.42 -19.07 16.37
CA PHE A 292 1.20 -18.39 15.98
C PHE A 292 0.23 -19.39 15.36
N VAL A 293 -0.96 -19.52 15.93
CA VAL A 293 -1.98 -20.44 15.43
C VAL A 293 -3.22 -19.67 15.07
N THR A 294 -3.88 -20.10 14.00
CA THR A 294 -5.14 -19.55 13.50
C THR A 294 -6.16 -20.65 13.35
N TRP A 295 -7.41 -20.36 13.65
CA TRP A 295 -8.55 -21.24 13.46
C TRP A 295 -9.63 -20.49 12.68
N LEU A 296 -10.24 -21.20 11.74
CA LEU A 296 -11.45 -20.74 11.06
C LEU A 296 -12.66 -21.24 11.82
N HIS A 297 -13.69 -20.41 11.97
CA HIS A 297 -14.92 -20.83 12.65
C HIS A 297 -15.51 -22.07 11.95
N PRO A 298 -16.00 -23.10 12.69
CA PRO A 298 -16.52 -24.35 12.10
C PRO A 298 -17.59 -24.13 11.03
N ASP A 299 -18.35 -23.04 11.16
CA ASP A 299 -19.43 -22.68 10.24
C ASP A 299 -18.98 -21.92 8.99
N ILE A 300 -17.68 -21.75 8.74
CA ILE A 300 -17.17 -20.89 7.64
C ILE A 300 -17.69 -21.28 6.25
N ASP A 301 -17.95 -22.57 6.02
CA ASP A 301 -18.45 -23.10 4.75
C ASP A 301 -19.97 -22.97 4.59
N LYS A 302 -20.68 -22.52 5.65
CA LYS A 302 -22.12 -22.28 5.55
C LYS A 302 -22.35 -21.02 4.71
N PRO A 303 -23.27 -21.03 3.72
CA PRO A 303 -23.53 -19.86 2.86
C PRO A 303 -23.87 -18.57 3.63
N GLN A 304 -24.47 -18.71 4.82
CA GLN A 304 -24.81 -17.62 5.72
C GLN A 304 -23.58 -16.87 6.27
N GLN A 305 -22.40 -17.49 6.28
CA GLN A 305 -21.13 -16.93 6.78
C GLN A 305 -20.26 -16.32 5.67
N HIS A 306 -20.70 -16.33 4.41
CA HIS A 306 -19.92 -15.71 3.32
C HIS A 306 -19.73 -14.20 3.50
N GLY A 307 -20.67 -13.51 4.14
CA GLY A 307 -20.59 -12.08 4.44
C GLY A 307 -20.10 -11.74 5.86
N ASN A 308 -20.10 -12.71 6.78
CA ASN A 308 -19.62 -12.52 8.15
C ASN A 308 -18.76 -13.73 8.52
N ARG A 309 -17.44 -13.55 8.49
CA ARG A 309 -16.49 -14.61 8.78
C ARG A 309 -15.86 -14.36 10.13
N SER A 310 -15.95 -15.35 11.00
CA SER A 310 -15.24 -15.36 12.27
C SER A 310 -14.00 -16.24 12.17
N PHE A 311 -12.91 -15.78 12.75
CA PHE A 311 -11.68 -16.55 12.92
C PHE A 311 -11.10 -16.24 14.28
N ALA A 312 -10.34 -17.18 14.81
CA ALA A 312 -9.62 -17.05 16.06
C ALA A 312 -8.13 -17.20 15.78
N PHE A 313 -7.30 -16.58 16.60
CA PHE A 313 -5.87 -16.79 16.52
C PHE A 313 -5.24 -16.60 17.90
N LEU A 314 -4.10 -17.25 18.10
CA LEU A 314 -3.38 -17.29 19.36
C LEU A 314 -1.89 -17.15 19.07
N ALA A 315 -1.23 -16.24 19.77
CA ALA A 315 0.22 -16.16 19.83
C ALA A 315 0.71 -16.92 21.08
N ALA A 316 1.58 -17.90 20.89
CA ALA A 316 2.25 -18.59 21.98
C ALA A 316 3.42 -17.72 22.45
N THR A 317 3.14 -16.82 23.39
CA THR A 317 4.11 -15.87 23.94
C THR A 317 4.46 -16.15 25.39
N ALA A 318 3.80 -17.11 26.03
CA ALA A 318 4.03 -17.45 27.43
C ALA A 318 5.50 -17.82 27.69
N LEU A 319 6.01 -17.43 28.85
CA LEU A 319 7.38 -17.71 29.30
C LEU A 319 8.49 -17.04 28.46
N ILE A 320 8.14 -16.18 27.49
CA ILE A 320 9.13 -15.37 26.79
C ILE A 320 9.64 -14.29 27.75
N PRO A 321 10.96 -14.22 28.00
CA PRO A 321 11.52 -13.23 28.90
C PRO A 321 11.54 -11.84 28.23
N SER A 322 11.23 -10.80 29.00
CA SER A 322 11.09 -9.42 28.53
C SER A 322 11.93 -8.45 29.38
N GLN A 323 12.51 -7.45 28.73
CA GLN A 323 13.20 -6.35 29.42
C GLN A 323 12.19 -5.36 30.02
N SER A 324 11.09 -5.08 29.32
CA SER A 324 10.09 -4.09 29.70
C SER A 324 8.83 -4.73 30.30
N TYR A 325 8.18 -4.00 31.19
CA TYR A 325 6.84 -4.32 31.65
C TYR A 325 5.81 -3.99 30.54
N SER A 326 4.82 -4.85 30.34
CA SER A 326 3.72 -4.67 29.39
C SER A 326 2.38 -5.12 29.97
N GLU A 327 1.33 -4.35 29.65
CA GLU A 327 -0.07 -4.65 29.96
C GLU A 327 -0.86 -5.11 28.73
N ASP A 328 -0.19 -5.24 27.56
CA ASP A 328 -0.85 -5.72 26.36
C ASP A 328 -1.32 -7.17 26.56
N PRO A 329 -2.58 -7.53 26.22
CA PRO A 329 -3.10 -8.87 26.45
C PRO A 329 -2.28 -10.01 25.82
N TRP A 330 -1.53 -9.75 24.75
CA TRP A 330 -0.67 -10.77 24.11
C TRP A 330 0.72 -10.86 24.72
N TYR A 331 1.18 -9.81 25.38
CA TYR A 331 2.53 -9.69 25.93
C TYR A 331 2.52 -9.34 27.41
N GLN A 332 1.42 -9.59 28.12
CA GLN A 332 1.26 -9.18 29.50
C GLN A 332 2.37 -9.79 30.34
N THR A 333 3.17 -8.96 30.99
CA THR A 333 4.33 -9.44 31.74
C THR A 333 4.07 -9.53 33.23
N GLN A 334 4.75 -10.46 33.89
CA GLN A 334 4.91 -10.51 35.34
C GLN A 334 6.39 -10.43 35.71
N SER A 335 6.69 -10.01 36.94
CA SER A 335 8.07 -10.00 37.43
C SER A 335 8.59 -11.43 37.50
N SER A 336 9.80 -11.62 36.96
CA SER A 336 10.52 -12.89 36.99
C SER A 336 11.33 -12.98 38.28
N ASN A 337 11.15 -14.04 39.05
CA ASN A 337 12.09 -14.40 40.10
C ASN A 337 13.32 -14.97 39.38
N GLY A 338 14.36 -14.15 39.16
CA GLY A 338 15.48 -14.35 38.23
C GLY A 338 16.27 -15.68 38.27
N SER A 339 15.87 -16.67 39.07
CA SER A 339 16.30 -18.07 39.03
C SER A 339 15.55 -18.95 38.03
N GLU A 340 14.37 -18.53 37.54
CA GLU A 340 13.50 -19.38 36.70
C GLU A 340 13.90 -19.42 35.21
N PHE A 341 14.68 -18.43 34.74
CA PHE A 341 15.06 -18.31 33.32
C PHE A 341 16.54 -17.94 33.16
N SER A 342 17.23 -18.63 32.25
CA SER A 342 18.67 -18.49 31.99
C SER A 342 19.12 -17.10 31.50
N LEU A 343 18.18 -16.25 31.07
CA LEU A 343 18.46 -14.92 30.51
C LEU A 343 18.49 -13.78 31.55
N GLY A 344 18.13 -14.03 32.82
CA GLY A 344 18.23 -13.04 33.90
C GLY A 344 17.40 -11.76 33.70
N LEU A 345 16.40 -11.80 32.83
CA LEU A 345 15.55 -10.65 32.54
C LEU A 345 14.51 -10.42 33.66
N PRO A 346 14.17 -9.15 33.95
CA PRO A 346 13.34 -8.80 35.11
C PRO A 346 11.87 -9.19 34.95
N ASN A 347 11.41 -9.43 33.71
CA ASN A 347 10.01 -9.73 33.40
C ASN A 347 9.90 -10.98 32.52
N VAL A 348 8.75 -11.64 32.60
CA VAL A 348 8.38 -12.78 31.75
C VAL A 348 6.92 -12.65 31.32
N VAL A 349 6.60 -13.02 30.09
CA VAL A 349 5.21 -12.99 29.59
C VAL A 349 4.39 -14.07 30.30
N LYS A 350 3.25 -13.64 30.84
CA LYS A 350 2.30 -14.43 31.62
C LYS A 350 1.43 -15.29 30.69
N SER A 351 1.12 -16.51 31.12
CA SER A 351 0.11 -17.34 30.43
C SER A 351 -1.32 -16.89 30.76
N ALA A 352 -2.26 -17.05 29.82
CA ALA A 352 -3.63 -16.59 29.97
C ALA A 352 -4.37 -17.20 31.18
N ALA A 353 -4.11 -18.47 31.55
CA ALA A 353 -4.85 -19.13 32.63
C ALA A 353 -4.25 -18.95 34.04
N THR A 354 -3.11 -18.26 34.22
CA THR A 354 -2.55 -17.98 35.57
C THR A 354 -3.28 -16.84 36.28
N SER A 355 -4.38 -16.31 35.73
CA SER A 355 -5.21 -15.33 36.41
C SER A 355 -6.12 -16.02 37.44
N PRO A 356 -6.00 -15.69 38.74
CA PRO A 356 -6.54 -16.50 39.86
C PRO A 356 -8.07 -16.50 40.01
N GLY A 357 -8.84 -16.18 38.96
CA GLY A 357 -10.30 -16.15 38.96
C GLY A 357 -10.99 -17.30 38.18
N LEU A 358 -10.26 -18.09 37.39
CA LEU A 358 -10.84 -19.12 36.50
C LEU A 358 -11.02 -20.50 37.14
N LEU A 359 -10.72 -20.67 38.44
CA LEU A 359 -10.95 -21.92 39.18
C LEU A 359 -12.38 -22.03 39.78
N GLY A 360 -13.28 -21.09 39.44
CA GLY A 360 -14.70 -21.18 39.77
C GLY A 360 -15.46 -22.06 38.76
N ASP A 361 -16.07 -23.14 39.27
CA ASP A 361 -16.92 -24.11 38.56
C ASP A 361 -17.93 -23.42 37.61
N ASN A 362 -17.60 -23.37 36.32
CA ASN A 362 -18.35 -22.62 35.31
C ASN A 362 -19.51 -23.47 34.74
N ARG A 363 -20.39 -23.95 35.62
CA ARG A 363 -21.58 -24.72 35.24
C ARG A 363 -22.82 -23.88 34.90
N ASP A 364 -22.78 -22.56 35.12
CA ASP A 364 -24.00 -21.72 35.05
C ASP A 364 -24.11 -20.75 33.84
N MET A 365 -23.14 -20.66 32.94
CA MET A 365 -23.21 -19.72 31.80
C MET A 365 -23.75 -20.33 30.48
N ARG A 366 -24.64 -21.34 30.53
CA ARG A 366 -25.27 -21.93 29.33
C ARG A 366 -26.55 -21.22 28.85
N ARG A 367 -26.89 -20.03 29.36
CA ARG A 367 -28.07 -19.27 28.91
C ARG A 367 -27.73 -17.81 28.68
N ARG A 368 -27.22 -17.47 27.49
CA ARG A 368 -27.40 -16.18 26.77
C ARG A 368 -26.42 -16.11 25.61
N ALA A 369 -26.86 -16.56 24.43
CA ALA A 369 -26.36 -16.10 23.13
C ALA A 369 -27.27 -16.67 22.03
N LEU A 370 -28.41 -16.03 21.85
CA LEU A 370 -29.18 -16.02 20.61
C LEU A 370 -29.64 -14.57 20.46
N LEU A 371 -28.93 -13.83 19.61
CA LEU A 371 -29.41 -12.72 18.79
C LEU A 371 -28.31 -12.36 17.80
#